data_AF-A0A7X1EJ46-F1
#
_entry.id   AF-A0A7X1EJ46-F1
#
_cell.length_a   1.000
_cell.length_b   1.000
_cell.length_c   1.000
_cell.angle_alpha   90.00
_cell.angle_beta   90.00
_cell.angle_gamma   90.00
#
_symmetry.space_group_name_H-M   'P 1'
#
loop_
_entity.id
_entity.type
_entity.pdbx_description
1 polymer ?
#
loop_
_entity_poly.entity_id
_entity_poly.type
_entity_poly.pdbx_seq_one_letter_code
_entity_poly.pdbx_strand_id
1 'polypeptide(L)'
;MGQRKCAAAFLLAEEMYQIPATKSVLLARNLEERGLYLRAASQWGEVMFEHTQCTEYIVEQRERCIRLSNSHHEDRIRRHEQASDLQYIHKHINDVYARMGLKDDGVFNTA
;
A
#
# COMPACT_ATOMS: atom_id res chain seq x y z
N MET A 1 7.07 3.90 -19.72
CA MET A 1 6.24 2.77 -20.17
C MET A 1 6.84 1.43 -19.72
N GLY A 2 6.78 1.09 -18.41
CA GLY A 2 7.47 -0.09 -17.86
C GLY A 2 6.57 -1.11 -17.12
N GLN A 3 5.32 -0.79 -16.83
CA GLN A 3 4.49 -1.58 -15.89
C GLN A 3 3.76 -2.79 -16.50
N ARG A 4 3.67 -2.89 -17.84
CA ARG A 4 2.92 -3.99 -18.50
C ARG A 4 3.70 -5.30 -18.62
N LYS A 5 5.03 -5.27 -18.49
CA LYS A 5 5.87 -6.47 -18.65
C LYS A 5 5.87 -7.37 -17.41
N CYS A 6 5.70 -6.82 -16.21
CA CYS A 6 5.70 -7.60 -14.97
C CYS A 6 4.44 -8.45 -14.80
N ALA A 7 3.27 -7.96 -15.23
CA ALA A 7 2.02 -8.71 -15.16
C ALA A 7 1.98 -9.90 -16.15
N ALA A 8 2.57 -9.73 -17.35
CA ALA A 8 2.64 -10.80 -18.34
C ALA A 8 3.60 -11.92 -17.94
N ALA A 9 4.74 -11.58 -17.31
CA ALA A 9 5.67 -12.58 -16.76
C ALA A 9 5.05 -13.37 -15.58
N PHE A 10 4.21 -12.71 -14.77
CA PHE A 10 3.48 -13.33 -13.67
C PHE A 10 2.46 -14.38 -14.14
N LEU A 11 1.68 -14.07 -15.18
CA LEU A 11 0.71 -15.01 -15.76
C LEU A 11 1.38 -16.24 -16.40
N LEU A 12 2.55 -16.05 -17.03
CA LEU A 12 3.34 -17.16 -17.59
C LEU A 12 3.98 -18.04 -16.51
N ALA A 13 4.35 -17.47 -15.36
CA ALA A 13 4.84 -18.25 -14.21
C ALA A 13 3.72 -19.03 -13.50
N GLU A 14 2.50 -18.49 -13.45
CA GLU A 14 1.30 -19.21 -12.93
C GLU A 14 0.94 -20.42 -13.79
N GLU A 15 1.16 -20.37 -15.11
CA GLU A 15 0.96 -21.54 -15.99
C GLU A 15 2.02 -22.63 -15.79
N MET A 16 3.25 -22.26 -15.38
CA MET A 16 4.36 -23.19 -15.16
C MET A 16 4.36 -23.82 -13.76
N TYR A 17 3.85 -23.12 -12.75
CA TYR A 17 3.64 -23.66 -11.40
C TYR A 17 2.14 -23.75 -11.12
N GLN A 18 1.50 -24.81 -11.60
CA GLN A 18 0.12 -25.15 -11.27
C GLN A 18 0.00 -25.53 -9.79
N ILE A 19 0.08 -24.54 -8.90
CA ILE A 19 -0.30 -24.71 -7.50
C ILE A 19 -1.80 -25.05 -7.48
N PRO A 20 -2.19 -26.19 -6.88
CA PRO A 20 -3.59 -26.52 -6.71
C PRO A 20 -4.32 -25.39 -5.98
N ALA A 21 -5.51 -25.04 -6.46
CA ALA A 21 -6.34 -23.99 -5.86
C ALA A 21 -7.00 -24.45 -4.54
N THR A 22 -6.18 -24.79 -3.53
CA THR A 22 -6.66 -25.11 -2.19
C THR A 22 -7.22 -23.86 -1.52
N LYS A 23 -7.97 -24.07 -0.43
CA LYS A 23 -8.58 -22.98 0.35
C LYS A 23 -7.55 -21.94 0.80
N SER A 24 -6.35 -22.38 1.18
CA SER A 24 -5.24 -21.52 1.62
C SER A 24 -4.72 -20.64 0.47
N VAL A 25 -4.57 -21.20 -0.73
CA VAL A 25 -4.14 -20.49 -1.96
C VAL A 25 -5.17 -19.45 -2.37
N LEU A 26 -6.44 -19.84 -2.40
CA LEU A 26 -7.54 -18.93 -2.73
C LEU A 26 -7.62 -17.77 -1.73
N LEU A 27 -7.42 -18.05 -0.43
CA LEU A 27 -7.39 -17.03 0.60
C LEU A 27 -6.19 -16.08 0.43
N ALA A 28 -4.99 -16.61 0.14
CA ALA A 28 -3.80 -15.79 -0.08
C ALA A 28 -4.01 -14.81 -1.24
N ARG A 29 -4.50 -15.32 -2.38
CA ARG A 29 -4.83 -14.50 -3.55
C ARG A 29 -5.90 -13.46 -3.25
N ASN A 30 -6.98 -13.82 -2.56
CA ASN A 30 -8.03 -12.86 -2.19
C ASN A 30 -7.52 -11.74 -1.27
N LEU A 31 -6.60 -12.06 -0.35
CA LEU A 31 -5.98 -11.05 0.51
C LEU A 31 -5.09 -10.09 -0.31
N GLU A 32 -4.37 -10.58 -1.32
CA GLU A 32 -3.60 -9.73 -2.24
C GLU A 32 -4.48 -8.80 -3.07
N GLU A 33 -5.57 -9.32 -3.65
CA GLU A 33 -6.54 -8.55 -4.43
C GLU A 33 -7.15 -7.41 -3.61
N ARG A 34 -7.33 -7.64 -2.30
CA ARG A 34 -7.84 -6.65 -1.34
C ARG A 34 -6.76 -5.72 -0.80
N GLY A 35 -5.50 -5.87 -1.22
CA GLY A 35 -4.37 -5.06 -0.75
C GLY A 35 -3.92 -5.35 0.68
N LEU A 36 -4.34 -6.47 1.27
CA LEU A 36 -3.98 -6.89 2.63
C LEU A 36 -2.66 -7.68 2.64
N TYR A 37 -1.61 -7.08 2.08
CA TYR A 37 -0.40 -7.80 1.69
C TYR A 37 0.33 -8.49 2.84
N LEU A 38 0.41 -7.90 4.03
CA LEU A 38 1.05 -8.58 5.17
C LEU A 38 0.28 -9.84 5.58
N ARG A 39 -1.06 -9.82 5.52
CA ARG A 39 -1.89 -10.99 5.79
C ARG A 39 -1.75 -12.03 4.68
N ALA A 40 -1.68 -11.59 3.43
CA ALA A 40 -1.40 -12.47 2.30
C ALA A 40 -0.02 -13.17 2.44
N ALA A 41 1.01 -12.45 2.87
CA ALA A 41 2.34 -13.00 3.12
C ALA A 41 2.33 -14.08 4.21
N SER A 42 1.58 -13.87 5.29
CA SER A 42 1.35 -14.91 6.30
C SER A 42 0.63 -16.12 5.71
N GLN A 43 -0.41 -15.89 4.90
CA GLN A 43 -1.19 -16.97 4.30
C GLN A 43 -0.36 -17.80 3.30
N TRP A 44 0.53 -17.17 2.52
CA TRP A 44 1.48 -17.91 1.69
C TRP A 44 2.43 -18.80 2.52
N GLY A 45 2.74 -18.40 3.75
CA GLY A 45 3.46 -19.27 4.69
C GLY A 45 2.69 -20.57 4.99
N GLU A 46 1.37 -20.49 5.17
CA GLU A 46 0.51 -21.67 5.35
C GLU A 46 0.48 -22.54 4.07
N VAL A 47 0.38 -21.91 2.90
CA VAL A 47 0.41 -22.61 1.60
C VAL A 47 1.70 -23.40 1.42
N MET A 48 2.84 -22.89 1.92
CA MET A 48 4.14 -23.56 1.86
C MET A 48 4.13 -24.92 2.57
N PHE A 49 3.39 -25.06 3.67
CA PHE A 49 3.25 -26.34 4.37
C PHE A 49 2.35 -27.33 3.62
N GLU A 50 1.38 -26.84 2.86
CA GLU A 50 0.49 -27.68 2.04
C GLU A 50 1.14 -28.12 0.72
N HIS A 51 2.00 -27.29 0.14
CA HIS A 51 2.55 -27.48 -1.21
C HIS A 51 4.07 -27.30 -1.24
N THR A 52 4.79 -28.18 -0.56
CA THR A 52 6.26 -28.13 -0.44
C THR A 52 6.98 -28.21 -1.79
N GLN A 53 6.38 -28.86 -2.80
CA GLN A 53 6.87 -28.94 -4.17
C GLN A 53 6.87 -27.59 -4.92
N CYS A 54 6.16 -26.58 -4.41
CA CYS A 54 6.07 -25.25 -5.01
C CYS A 54 6.71 -24.16 -4.13
N THR A 55 7.61 -24.55 -3.22
CA THR A 55 8.21 -23.65 -2.22
C THR A 55 8.84 -22.40 -2.84
N GLU A 56 9.60 -22.53 -3.93
CA GLU A 56 10.26 -21.38 -4.58
C GLU A 56 9.25 -20.31 -5.01
N TYR A 57 8.20 -20.71 -5.72
CA TYR A 57 7.11 -19.82 -6.12
C TYR A 57 6.42 -19.18 -4.90
N ILE A 58 6.13 -19.98 -3.87
CA ILE A 58 5.44 -19.51 -2.66
C ILE A 58 6.29 -18.47 -1.91
N VAL A 59 7.60 -18.71 -1.81
CA VAL A 59 8.56 -17.76 -1.24
C VAL A 59 8.57 -16.47 -2.04
N GLU A 60 8.61 -16.54 -3.37
CA GLU A 60 8.56 -15.36 -4.23
C GLU A 60 7.27 -14.54 -4.02
N GLN A 61 6.11 -15.20 -3.95
CA GLN A 61 4.83 -14.53 -3.67
C GLN A 61 4.81 -13.88 -2.29
N ARG A 62 5.32 -14.59 -1.28
CA ARG A 62 5.43 -14.08 0.09
C ARG A 62 6.32 -12.84 0.15
N GLU A 63 7.49 -12.87 -0.47
CA GLU A 63 8.38 -11.72 -0.53
C GLU A 63 7.77 -10.54 -1.28
N ARG A 64 7.08 -10.80 -2.41
CA ARG A 64 6.36 -9.78 -3.16
C ARG A 64 5.31 -9.08 -2.28
N CYS A 65 4.54 -9.84 -1.52
CA CYS A 65 3.58 -9.30 -0.57
C CYS A 65 4.24 -8.42 0.50
N ILE A 66 5.38 -8.85 1.06
CA ILE A 66 6.12 -8.05 2.05
C ILE A 66 6.60 -6.73 1.44
N ARG A 67 7.19 -6.76 0.22
CA ARG A 67 7.62 -5.55 -0.49
C ARG A 67 6.47 -4.57 -0.72
N LEU A 68 5.31 -5.06 -1.16
CA LEU A 68 4.13 -4.23 -1.37
C LEU A 68 3.60 -3.62 -0.06
N SER A 69 3.59 -4.40 1.03
CA SER A 69 3.21 -3.92 2.36
C SER A 69 4.12 -2.78 2.84
N ASN A 70 5.43 -2.91 2.66
CA ASN A 70 6.40 -1.90 3.08
C ASN A 70 6.25 -0.62 2.25
N SER A 71 6.12 -0.74 0.92
CA SER A 71 5.88 0.41 0.04
C SER A 71 4.60 1.16 0.41
N HIS A 72 3.50 0.45 0.71
CA HIS A 72 2.27 1.07 1.18
C HIS A 72 2.44 1.79 2.53
N HIS A 73 3.24 1.21 3.42
CA HIS A 73 3.52 1.81 4.72
C HIS A 73 4.35 3.10 4.58
N GLU A 74 5.40 3.08 3.76
CA GLU A 74 6.24 4.24 3.47
C GLU A 74 5.43 5.38 2.82
N ASP A 75 4.58 5.07 1.85
CA ASP A 75 3.71 6.06 1.22
C ASP A 75 2.75 6.70 2.23
N ARG A 76 2.23 5.92 3.18
CA ARG A 76 1.36 6.42 4.25
C ARG A 76 2.11 7.37 5.18
N ILE A 77 3.33 7.01 5.58
CA ILE A 77 4.19 7.88 6.41
C ILE A 77 4.45 9.19 5.68
N ARG A 78 4.86 9.12 4.40
CA ARG A 78 5.14 10.31 3.58
C ARG A 78 3.94 11.24 3.47
N ARG A 79 2.74 10.71 3.24
CA ARG A 79 1.51 11.52 3.18
C ARG A 79 1.20 12.17 4.52
N HIS A 80 1.43 11.47 5.63
CA HIS A 80 1.24 12.03 6.97
C HIS A 80 2.22 13.17 7.25
N GLU A 81 3.49 13.01 6.91
CA GLU A 81 4.51 14.06 7.03
C GLU A 81 4.14 15.30 6.21
N GLN A 82 3.77 15.11 4.93
CA GLN A 82 3.32 16.20 4.07
C GLN A 82 2.09 16.92 4.63
N ALA A 83 1.11 16.19 5.17
CA ALA A 83 -0.07 16.79 5.78
C ALA A 83 0.30 17.61 7.04
N SER A 84 1.23 17.11 7.85
CA SER A 84 1.75 17.81 9.04
C SER A 84 2.48 19.11 8.65
N ASP A 85 3.32 19.06 7.62
CA ASP A 85 4.05 20.24 7.13
C ASP A 85 3.09 21.32 6.62
N LEU A 86 2.06 20.92 5.86
CA LEU A 86 1.03 21.84 5.38
C LEU A 86 0.25 22.47 6.54
N GLN A 87 -0.11 21.69 7.56
CA GLN A 87 -0.76 22.22 8.76
C GLN A 87 0.13 23.21 9.51
N TYR A 88 1.43 22.91 9.62
CA TYR A 88 2.40 23.82 10.25
C TYR A 88 2.51 25.15 9.49
N ILE A 89 2.67 25.09 8.16
CA ILE A 89 2.75 26.29 7.31
C ILE A 89 1.45 27.09 7.41
N HIS A 90 0.29 26.44 7.33
CA HIS A 90 -1.01 27.09 7.43
C HIS A 90 -1.16 27.83 8.77
N LYS A 91 -0.78 27.19 9.87
CA LYS A 91 -0.78 27.81 11.21
C LYS A 91 0.17 29.01 11.25
N HIS A 92 1.38 28.86 10.74
CA HIS A 92 2.38 29.93 10.76
C HIS A 92 1.93 31.16 9.97
N ILE A 93 1.35 30.96 8.78
CA ILE A 93 0.77 32.04 7.96
C ILE A 93 -0.36 32.74 8.72
N ASN A 94 -1.27 31.99 9.34
CA ASN A 94 -2.36 32.56 10.12
C ASN A 94 -1.86 33.35 11.33
N ASP A 95 -0.81 32.88 12.01
CA ASP A 95 -0.19 33.60 13.12
C ASP A 95 0.44 34.93 12.65
N VAL A 96 1.07 34.92 11.47
CA VAL A 96 1.61 36.15 10.85
C VAL A 96 0.49 37.12 10.47
N TYR A 97 -0.58 36.66 9.82
CA TYR A 97 -1.74 37.49 9.52
C TYR A 97 -2.38 38.08 10.77
N ALA A 98 -2.52 37.29 11.84
CA ALA A 98 -3.01 37.76 13.13
C ALA A 98 -2.12 38.88 13.72
N ARG A 99 -0.79 38.70 13.71
CA ARG A 99 0.15 39.72 14.20
C ARG A 99 0.11 41.02 13.39
N MET A 100 -0.14 40.93 12.08
CA MET A 100 -0.25 42.09 11.20
C MET A 100 -1.64 42.76 11.25
N GLY A 101 -2.61 42.23 12.01
CA GLY A 101 -3.98 42.72 11.99
C GLY A 101 -4.70 42.51 10.65
N LEU A 102 -4.19 41.57 9.84
CA LEU A 102 -4.73 41.21 8.52
C LEU A 102 -5.57 39.93 8.57
N LYS A 103 -5.85 39.43 9.79
CA LYS A 103 -6.75 38.30 9.96
C LYS A 103 -8.14 38.80 9.59
N ASP A 104 -8.69 38.25 8.53
CA ASP A 104 -10.02 38.61 8.08
C ASP A 104 -11.03 38.09 9.11
N ASP A 105 -11.58 38.99 9.92
CA ASP A 105 -12.52 38.67 11.00
C ASP A 105 -13.92 38.28 10.46
N GLY A 106 -14.05 38.12 9.13
CA GLY A 106 -15.28 37.71 8.49
C GLY A 106 -16.39 38.77 8.54
N VAL A 107 -16.06 40.03 8.85
CA VAL A 107 -17.02 41.13 8.72
C VAL A 107 -17.05 41.59 7.27
N PHE A 108 -17.59 40.74 6.40
CA PHE A 108 -18.25 41.24 5.20
C PHE A 108 -19.45 42.07 5.67
N ASN A 109 -19.24 43.36 5.88
CA ASN A 109 -20.34 44.33 5.92
C ASN A 109 -20.92 44.38 4.51
N THR A 110 -21.87 43.49 4.23
CA THR A 110 -22.85 43.70 3.17
C THR A 110 -23.85 44.74 3.69
N ALA A 111 -23.50 46.01 3.52
CA ALA A 111 -24.41 47.14 3.64
C ALA A 111 -24.65 47.73 2.24
#